data_AF-A0A645EDS9-F1
#
_entry.id   AF-A0A645EDS9-F1
#
_cell.length_a   1.000
_cell.length_b   1.000
_cell.length_c   1.000
_cell.angle_alpha   90.00
_cell.angle_beta   90.00
_cell.angle_gamma   90.00
#
_symmetry.space_group_name_H-M   'P 1'
#
loop_
_entity.id
_entity.type
_entity.pdbx_description
1 polymer ?
#
loop_
_entity_poly.entity_id
_entity_poly.type
_entity_poly.pdbx_seq_one_letter_code
_entity_poly.pdbx_strand_id
1 'polypeptide(L)'
;MFGKKKQDGVICLTTLIDGLPLNQGADVIMKLTADKLLFIVSATKQEIEVDVSKLTGIEYKTETEMNNIISQSAPGMIIGAAAFGILGAMIGGRVKTKQVATVTHFVIVNYASGQIVLQTNDGDSARKISEYFRELKPLPNKITL
;
A
#
# COMPACT_ATOMS: atom_id res chain seq x y z
N MET A 1 -21.22 -25.69 -19.41
CA MET A 1 -20.65 -24.33 -19.53
C MET A 1 -20.17 -23.89 -18.16
N PHE A 2 -18.87 -24.04 -17.85
CA PHE A 2 -18.29 -23.51 -16.62
C PHE A 2 -17.41 -22.32 -16.99
N GLY A 3 -18.03 -21.15 -17.05
CA GLY A 3 -17.30 -19.89 -17.13
C GLY A 3 -16.55 -19.68 -15.84
N LYS A 4 -15.28 -20.09 -15.79
CA LYS A 4 -14.34 -19.56 -14.79
C LYS A 4 -14.30 -18.05 -15.04
N LYS A 5 -15.06 -17.27 -14.27
CA LYS A 5 -14.83 -15.82 -14.20
C LYS A 5 -13.39 -15.68 -13.75
N LYS A 6 -12.49 -15.36 -14.69
CA LYS A 6 -11.16 -14.84 -14.34
C LYS A 6 -11.44 -13.65 -13.43
N GLN A 7 -11.11 -13.78 -12.16
CA GLN A 7 -11.03 -12.64 -11.28
C GLN A 7 -9.72 -11.94 -11.65
N ASP A 8 -9.72 -11.25 -12.80
CA ASP A 8 -8.59 -10.49 -13.35
C ASP A 8 -8.32 -9.28 -12.44
N GLY A 9 -7.59 -9.53 -11.36
CA GLY A 9 -7.17 -8.53 -10.41
C GLY A 9 -5.75 -8.82 -9.93
N VAL A 10 -5.03 -7.76 -9.59
CA VAL A 10 -3.66 -7.88 -9.09
C VAL A 10 -3.69 -8.05 -7.58
N ILE A 11 -2.92 -9.01 -7.08
CA ILE A 11 -2.86 -9.38 -5.65
C ILE A 11 -1.47 -9.04 -5.12
N CYS A 12 -1.41 -8.53 -3.89
CA CYS A 12 -0.18 -8.28 -3.15
C CYS A 12 -0.37 -8.72 -1.69
N LEU A 13 0.61 -9.44 -1.17
CA LEU A 13 0.66 -9.81 0.25
C LEU A 13 1.26 -8.64 1.02
N THR A 14 0.54 -8.16 2.02
CA THR A 14 0.92 -6.96 2.76
C THR A 14 0.73 -7.15 4.26
N THR A 15 1.36 -6.27 5.03
CA THR A 15 1.14 -6.13 6.46
C THR A 15 0.60 -4.73 6.71
N LEU A 16 -0.49 -4.62 7.46
CA LEU A 16 -1.12 -3.36 7.77
C LEU A 16 -0.24 -2.53 8.70
N ILE A 17 0.03 -1.29 8.31
CA ILE A 17 0.72 -0.31 9.15
C ILE A 17 -0.31 0.63 9.78
N ASP A 18 -1.22 1.19 8.98
CA ASP A 18 -2.22 2.13 9.45
C ASP A 18 -3.39 2.30 8.46
N GLY A 19 -4.49 2.88 8.94
CA GLY A 19 -5.61 3.36 8.10
C GLY A 19 -6.78 2.38 7.91
N LEU A 20 -6.73 1.19 8.50
CA LEU A 20 -7.87 0.26 8.60
C LEU A 20 -8.24 0.02 10.07
N PRO A 21 -9.52 -0.27 10.39
CA PRO A 21 -9.98 -0.61 11.74
C PRO A 21 -9.58 -2.04 12.12
N LEU A 22 -8.29 -2.33 12.02
CA LEU A 22 -7.65 -3.61 12.28
C LEU A 22 -6.42 -3.37 13.15
N ASN A 23 -5.91 -4.42 13.79
CA ASN A 23 -4.67 -4.31 14.56
C ASN A 23 -3.49 -3.99 13.62
N GLN A 24 -2.65 -3.05 14.04
CA GLN A 24 -1.38 -2.76 13.36
C GLN A 24 -0.50 -4.03 13.35
N GLY A 25 0.21 -4.26 12.25
CA GLY A 25 0.98 -5.48 12.04
C GLY A 25 0.14 -6.69 11.57
N ALA A 26 -1.16 -6.54 11.33
CA ALA A 26 -1.98 -7.62 10.79
C ALA A 26 -1.58 -7.95 9.34
N ASP A 27 -1.43 -9.23 9.03
CA ASP A 27 -1.23 -9.69 7.65
C ASP A 27 -2.52 -9.58 6.86
N VAL A 28 -2.45 -8.84 5.76
CA VAL A 28 -3.57 -8.49 4.89
C VAL A 28 -3.20 -8.80 3.44
N ILE A 29 -4.06 -9.55 2.77
CA ILE A 29 -3.98 -9.75 1.32
C ILE A 29 -4.73 -8.60 0.67
N MET A 30 -4.02 -7.77 -0.09
CA MET A 30 -4.61 -6.71 -0.88
C MET A 30 -4.87 -7.22 -2.29
N LYS A 31 -6.09 -7.03 -2.80
CA LYS A 31 -6.48 -7.41 -4.16
C LYS A 31 -7.21 -6.26 -4.84
N LEU A 32 -6.63 -5.75 -5.92
CA LEU A 32 -7.24 -4.72 -6.75
C LEU A 32 -7.89 -5.36 -7.98
N THR A 33 -9.18 -5.12 -8.18
CA THR A 33 -9.91 -5.41 -9.41
C THR A 33 -10.34 -4.11 -10.09
N ALA A 34 -10.94 -4.20 -11.29
CA ALA A 34 -11.45 -3.03 -12.01
C ALA A 34 -12.46 -2.19 -11.19
N ASP A 35 -13.28 -2.85 -10.36
CA ASP A 35 -14.38 -2.22 -9.65
C ASP A 35 -14.05 -1.91 -8.18
N LYS A 36 -13.22 -2.74 -7.54
CA LYS A 36 -13.00 -2.68 -6.09
C LYS A 36 -11.58 -3.05 -5.67
N LEU A 37 -11.19 -2.50 -4.52
CA LEU A 37 -10.03 -2.87 -3.74
C LEU A 37 -10.49 -3.68 -2.54
N LEU A 38 -9.95 -4.89 -2.40
CA LEU A 38 -10.28 -5.84 -1.34
C LEU A 38 -9.10 -6.02 -0.41
N PHE A 39 -9.37 -5.97 0.89
CA PHE A 39 -8.43 -6.34 1.95
C PHE A 39 -8.95 -7.58 2.65
N ILE A 40 -8.18 -8.67 2.62
CA ILE A 40 -8.53 -9.93 3.26
C ILE A 40 -7.56 -10.17 4.40
N VAL A 41 -8.05 -10.16 5.64
CA VAL A 41 -7.23 -10.40 6.82
C VAL A 41 -6.87 -11.88 6.90
N SER A 42 -5.58 -12.21 6.89
CA SER A 42 -5.11 -13.60 6.80
C SER A 42 -5.58 -14.46 7.98
N ALA A 43 -5.61 -13.88 9.18
CA ALA A 43 -5.95 -14.57 10.43
C ALA A 43 -7.45 -14.83 10.60
N THR A 44 -8.30 -13.82 10.34
CA THR A 44 -9.75 -13.90 10.59
C THR A 44 -10.58 -14.20 9.35
N LYS A 45 -9.97 -14.13 8.15
CA LYS A 45 -10.66 -14.17 6.85
C LYS A 45 -11.71 -13.07 6.69
N GLN A 46 -11.64 -12.02 7.51
CA GLN A 46 -12.49 -10.86 7.35
C GLN A 46 -12.11 -10.13 6.05
N GLU A 47 -13.12 -9.77 5.27
CA GLU A 47 -12.97 -9.02 4.04
C GLU A 47 -13.45 -7.58 4.24
N ILE A 48 -12.65 -6.62 3.80
CA ILE A 48 -12.99 -5.20 3.78
C ILE A 48 -12.93 -4.76 2.31
N GLU A 49 -14.06 -4.32 1.78
CA GLU A 49 -14.16 -3.86 0.39
C GLU A 49 -14.18 -2.33 0.32
N VAL A 50 -13.40 -1.78 -0.61
CA VAL A 50 -13.37 -0.35 -0.94
C VAL A 50 -13.62 -0.20 -2.43
N ASP A 51 -14.61 0.62 -2.79
CA ASP A 51 -14.92 0.91 -4.19
C ASP A 51 -13.79 1.73 -4.84
N VAL A 52 -13.33 1.32 -6.03
CA VAL A 52 -12.24 2.01 -6.76
C VAL A 52 -12.61 3.45 -7.08
N SER A 53 -13.89 3.78 -7.22
CA SER A 53 -14.36 5.15 -7.42
C SER A 53 -13.97 6.09 -6.28
N LYS A 54 -13.90 5.60 -5.04
CA LYS A 54 -13.54 6.38 -3.83
C LYS A 54 -12.05 6.61 -3.66
N LEU A 55 -11.23 5.84 -4.39
CA LEU A 55 -9.79 5.95 -4.34
C LEU A 55 -9.32 7.14 -5.18
N THR A 56 -8.46 7.98 -4.58
CA THR A 56 -7.81 9.11 -5.24
C THR A 56 -6.45 8.73 -5.80
N GLY A 57 -5.83 7.66 -5.29
CA GLY A 57 -4.54 7.17 -5.78
C GLY A 57 -4.09 5.88 -5.09
N ILE A 58 -3.25 5.10 -5.76
CA ILE A 58 -2.46 4.03 -5.15
C ILE A 58 -1.00 4.25 -5.53
N GLU A 59 -0.13 4.40 -4.55
CA GLU A 59 1.28 4.69 -4.74
C GLU A 59 2.16 3.58 -4.17
N TYR A 60 3.18 3.21 -4.92
CA TYR A 60 4.28 2.37 -4.45
C TYR A 60 5.44 3.28 -4.01
N LYS A 61 6.02 3.00 -2.84
CA LYS A 61 7.22 3.67 -2.32
C LYS A 61 8.19 2.66 -1.75
N THR A 62 9.48 2.93 -1.91
CA THR A 62 10.56 2.24 -1.19
C THR A 62 10.76 2.84 0.20
N GLU A 63 11.43 2.10 1.10
CA GLU A 63 11.86 2.61 2.40
C GLU A 63 12.57 3.96 2.32
N THR A 64 13.48 4.13 1.35
CA THR A 64 14.23 5.38 1.16
C THR A 64 13.32 6.54 0.76
N GLU A 65 12.41 6.32 -0.18
CA GLU A 65 11.44 7.34 -0.59
C GLU A 65 10.50 7.68 0.55
N MET A 66 10.07 6.68 1.31
CA MET A 66 9.18 6.85 2.45
C MET A 66 9.84 7.67 3.57
N ASN A 67 11.10 7.37 3.89
CA ASN A 67 11.91 8.15 4.83
C ASN A 67 12.13 9.58 4.32
N ASN A 68 12.37 9.75 3.02
CA ASN A 68 12.52 11.08 2.45
C ASN A 68 11.21 11.89 2.54
N ILE A 69 10.06 11.28 2.24
CA ILE A 69 8.76 11.93 2.40
C ILE A 69 8.57 12.34 3.86
N ILE A 70 8.79 11.42 4.80
CA ILE A 70 8.66 11.65 6.24
C ILE A 70 9.57 12.77 6.75
N SER A 71 10.85 12.78 6.34
CA SER A 71 11.83 13.78 6.78
C SER A 71 11.59 15.16 6.17
N GLN A 72 11.01 15.22 4.98
CA GLN A 72 10.64 16.47 4.30
C GLN A 72 9.21 16.94 4.63
N SER A 73 8.39 16.09 5.26
CA SER A 73 7.02 16.40 5.59
C SER A 73 6.94 17.39 6.73
N ALA A 74 6.22 18.49 6.51
CA ALA A 74 5.72 19.31 7.60
C ALA A 74 4.76 18.48 8.48
N PRO A 75 4.68 18.74 9.80
CA PRO A 75 3.64 18.16 10.65
C PRO A 75 2.27 18.41 10.01
N GLY A 76 1.58 17.35 9.56
CA GLY A 76 0.24 17.45 8.97
C GLY A 76 0.07 16.85 7.57
N MET A 77 1.13 16.39 6.90
CA MET A 77 0.95 15.58 5.68
C MET A 77 0.47 14.18 6.07
N ILE A 78 -0.67 13.76 5.51
CA ILE A 78 -1.28 12.45 5.76
C ILE A 78 -0.31 11.39 5.26
N ILE A 79 0.41 10.79 6.20
CA ILE A 79 1.10 9.51 6.19
C ILE A 79 1.17 9.21 7.70
N GLY A 80 0.38 8.25 8.19
CA GLY A 80 0.04 8.16 9.62
C GLY A 80 1.24 8.08 10.57
N ALA A 81 1.06 8.55 11.82
CA ALA A 81 2.07 8.50 12.88
C ALA A 81 2.64 7.09 13.10
N ALA A 82 1.85 6.05 12.83
CA ALA A 82 2.29 4.65 12.91
C ALA A 82 3.40 4.31 11.90
N ALA A 83 3.35 4.86 10.68
CA ALA A 83 4.38 4.63 9.67
C ALA A 83 5.74 5.21 10.10
N PHE A 84 5.75 6.37 10.76
CA PHE A 84 6.96 6.95 11.38
C PHE A 84 7.51 6.04 12.47
N GLY A 85 6.65 5.45 13.32
CA GLY A 85 7.06 4.53 14.37
C GLY A 85 7.74 3.27 13.82
N ILE A 86 7.15 2.66 12.78
CA ILE A 86 7.70 1.45 12.16
C ILE A 86 9.02 1.75 11.43
N LEU A 87 9.08 2.82 10.64
CA LEU A 87 10.33 3.20 9.98
C LEU A 87 11.42 3.62 10.95
N GLY A 88 11.05 4.36 12.00
CA GLY A 88 11.96 4.70 13.10
C GLY A 88 12.51 3.47 13.81
N ALA A 89 11.66 2.46 14.06
CA ALA A 89 12.07 1.20 14.66
C ALA A 89 12.95 0.37 13.73
N MET A 90 12.68 0.35 12.41
CA MET A 90 13.52 -0.33 11.43
C MET A 90 14.91 0.31 11.31
N ILE A 91 14.98 1.65 11.27
CA ILE A 91 16.24 2.38 11.16
C ILE A 91 17.02 2.31 12.49
N GLY A 92 16.35 2.58 13.62
CA GLY A 92 16.95 2.60 14.96
C GLY A 92 17.33 1.22 15.50
N GLY A 93 16.62 0.16 15.09
CA GLY A 93 16.87 -1.23 15.49
C GLY A 93 17.92 -1.96 14.67
N ARG A 94 18.41 -1.37 13.56
CA ARG A 94 19.48 -1.96 12.73
C ARG A 94 20.82 -1.92 13.47
N VAL A 95 21.11 -2.96 14.24
CA VAL A 95 22.48 -3.31 14.64
C VAL A 95 23.27 -3.62 13.37
N LYS A 96 24.44 -2.98 13.17
CA LYS A 96 25.34 -3.12 11.99
C LYS A 96 25.82 -4.57 11.77
N THR A 97 24.92 -5.48 11.46
CA THR A 97 25.23 -6.83 11.02
C THR A 97 24.94 -6.89 9.53
N LYS A 98 25.86 -7.47 8.79
CA LYS A 98 25.92 -7.53 7.33
C LYS A 98 24.84 -8.49 6.78
N GLN A 99 23.58 -8.29 7.18
CA GLN A 99 22.44 -9.06 6.71
C GLN A 99 21.94 -8.45 5.41
N VAL A 100 21.59 -9.34 4.48
CA VAL A 100 21.00 -9.06 3.17
C VAL A 100 20.09 -7.84 3.26
N ALA A 101 20.33 -6.82 2.44
CA ALA A 101 19.51 -5.62 2.41
C ALA A 101 18.08 -6.00 2.00
N THR A 102 17.23 -6.31 2.97
CA THR A 102 15.80 -6.50 2.75
C THR A 102 15.24 -5.12 2.47
N VAL A 103 15.07 -4.79 1.19
CA VAL A 103 14.41 -3.56 0.79
C VAL A 103 12.96 -3.69 1.22
N THR A 104 12.54 -2.83 2.14
CA THR A 104 11.14 -2.77 2.57
C THR A 104 10.36 -1.93 1.57
N HIS A 105 9.23 -2.45 1.12
CA HIS A 105 8.35 -1.79 0.17
C HIS A 105 7.07 -1.37 0.85
N PHE A 106 6.48 -0.27 0.40
CA PHE A 106 5.26 0.29 0.92
C PHE A 106 4.24 0.53 -0.20
N VAL A 107 2.98 0.27 0.11
CA VAL A 107 1.84 0.66 -0.72
C VAL A 107 0.97 1.63 0.06
N ILE A 108 0.72 2.79 -0.52
CA ILE A 108 -0.09 3.86 0.05
C ILE A 108 -1.36 3.95 -0.78
N VAL A 109 -2.50 3.64 -0.16
CA VAL A 109 -3.81 3.76 -0.78
C VAL A 109 -4.43 5.07 -0.28
N ASN A 110 -4.65 6.00 -1.20
CA ASN A 110 -5.25 7.29 -0.94
C ASN A 110 -6.75 7.28 -1.29
N TYR A 111 -7.56 7.85 -0.41
CA TYR A 111 -8.98 8.12 -0.65
C TYR A 111 -9.37 9.45 -0.01
N ALA A 112 -10.53 10.01 -0.35
CA ALA A 112 -10.88 11.39 -0.02
C ALA A 112 -10.81 11.75 1.48
N SER A 113 -10.99 10.78 2.37
CA SER A 113 -11.05 10.98 3.82
C SER A 113 -9.85 10.43 4.58
N GLY A 114 -8.79 9.95 3.90
CA GLY A 114 -7.63 9.39 4.57
C GLY A 114 -6.72 8.56 3.68
N GLN A 115 -5.82 7.82 4.33
CA GLN A 115 -4.88 6.93 3.67
C GLN A 115 -4.74 5.62 4.44
N ILE A 116 -4.51 4.56 3.69
CA ILE A 116 -4.11 3.25 4.22
C ILE A 116 -2.65 3.04 3.84
N VAL A 117 -1.83 2.70 4.84
CA VAL A 117 -0.41 2.42 4.65
C VAL A 117 -0.17 0.93 4.88
N LEU A 118 0.45 0.29 3.90
CA LEU A 118 0.73 -1.13 3.89
C LEU A 118 2.21 -1.35 3.62
N GLN A 119 2.79 -2.34 4.29
CA GLN A 119 4.15 -2.79 4.05
C GLN A 119 4.14 -4.12 3.30
N THR A 120 5.13 -4.36 2.45
CA THR A 120 5.32 -5.65 1.78
C THR A 120 6.79 -5.93 1.50
N ASN A 121 7.13 -7.21 1.39
CA ASN A 121 8.42 -7.69 0.89
C ASN A 121 8.39 -8.01 -0.61
N ASP A 122 7.21 -7.98 -1.25
CA ASP A 122 7.02 -8.22 -2.67
C ASP A 122 6.85 -6.89 -3.43
N GLY A 123 7.98 -6.26 -3.72
CA GLY A 123 8.02 -4.99 -4.45
C GLY A 123 7.46 -5.06 -5.87
N ASP A 124 7.55 -6.22 -6.53
CA ASP A 124 7.01 -6.41 -7.88
C ASP A 124 5.49 -6.40 -7.89
N SER A 125 4.85 -7.13 -6.97
CA SER A 125 3.39 -7.11 -6.84
C SER A 125 2.88 -5.74 -6.37
N ALA A 126 3.60 -5.08 -5.46
CA ALA A 126 3.29 -3.73 -5.00
C ALA A 126 3.27 -2.73 -6.16
N ARG A 127 4.32 -2.78 -7.00
CA ARG A 127 4.45 -1.94 -8.19
C ARG A 127 3.33 -2.24 -9.19
N LYS A 128 3.09 -3.51 -9.52
CA LYS A 128 2.02 -3.93 -10.44
C LYS A 128 0.65 -3.42 -10.00
N ILE A 129 0.34 -3.41 -8.69
CA ILE A 129 -0.93 -2.86 -8.21
C ILE A 129 -1.04 -1.37 -8.48
N SER A 130 0.01 -0.59 -8.20
CA SER A 130 0.00 0.86 -8.46
C SER A 130 -0.12 1.17 -9.96
N GLU A 131 0.56 0.39 -10.81
CA GLU A 131 0.49 0.51 -12.26
C GLU A 131 -0.90 0.13 -12.79
N TYR A 132 -1.47 -0.97 -12.31
CA TYR A 132 -2.82 -1.40 -12.68
C TYR A 132 -3.88 -0.38 -12.28
N PHE A 133 -3.77 0.24 -11.10
CA PHE A 133 -4.68 1.33 -10.71
C PHE A 133 -4.59 2.53 -11.67
N ARG A 134 -3.37 2.87 -12.11
CA ARG A 134 -3.14 3.97 -13.06
C ARG A 134 -3.72 3.66 -14.44
N GLU A 135 -3.77 2.40 -14.85
CA GLU A 135 -4.45 1.97 -16.08
C GLU A 135 -5.98 2.10 -15.96
N LEU A 136 -6.55 1.79 -14.79
CA LEU A 136 -7.99 1.91 -14.53
C LEU A 136 -8.46 3.37 -14.45
N LYS A 137 -7.63 4.26 -13.90
CA LYS A 137 -7.87 5.71 -13.85
C LYS A 137 -6.68 6.44 -14.48
N PRO A 138 -6.60 6.52 -15.82
CA PRO A 138 -5.57 7.31 -16.46
C PRO A 138 -5.72 8.75 -15.96
N LEU A 139 -4.67 9.28 -15.34
CA LEU A 139 -4.62 10.70 -14.97
C LEU A 139 -5.01 11.53 -16.20
N PRO A 140 -5.83 12.60 -16.05
CA PRO A 140 -6.04 13.52 -17.14
C PRO A 140 -4.67 13.96 -17.65
N ASN A 141 -4.43 13.70 -18.94
CA ASN A 141 -3.17 13.91 -19.63
C ASN A 141 -2.59 15.26 -19.20
N LYS A 142 -1.35 15.29 -18.70
CA LYS A 142 -0.68 16.56 -18.38
C LYS A 142 -0.76 17.42 -19.63
N ILE A 143 -1.57 18.46 -19.60
CA ILE A 143 -1.57 19.50 -20.62
C ILE A 143 -0.22 20.18 -20.46
N THR A 144 0.72 19.84 -21.35
CA THR A 144 1.94 20.62 -21.54
C THR A 144 1.49 21.98 -22.06
N LEU A 145 1.63 23.02 -21.23
CA LEU A 145 1.59 24.42 -21.69
C LEU A 145 2.83 24.71 -22.55
#